data_AF-A0A0G0WFT3-F1
#
_entry.id   AF-A0A0G0WFT3-F1
#
_cell.length_a   1.000
_cell.length_b   1.000
_cell.length_c   1.000
_cell.angle_alpha   90.00
_cell.angle_beta   90.00
_cell.angle_gamma   90.00
#
_symmetry.space_group_name_H-M   'P 1'
#
loop_
_entity.id
_entity.type
_entity.pdbx_description
1 polymer ?
#
loop_
_entity_poly.entity_id
_entity_poly.type
_entity_poly.pdbx_seq_one_letter_code
_entity_poly.pdbx_strand_id
1 'polypeptide(L)'
;MEDYRETTIGLGVDYSLFLIRQPQALTEQIIQSLHQEILKEGLILSWERLFKGSKSALVVFGPVNLLQPFSTRLGLLELEDYSQKLTPQHLTGVTCWEVGTKHSPSAPLSLNNLFKEFPQLQVEEEFWWQVVVQPKLSHFQSVIRAVVVAANQKKAQELQESLSKIGGEAGLALLPQPYAVSQLVKFYQDRALPHNLTVIAGKGIFPLLTASEILDLVGAR
;
A
#
# COMPACT_ATOMS: atom_id res chain seq x y z
N MET A 1 11.73 -10.18 -18.77
CA MET A 1 11.68 -10.81 -17.44
C MET A 1 10.28 -10.57 -16.91
N GLU A 2 9.35 -11.38 -17.40
CA GLU A 2 8.01 -11.54 -16.86
C GLU A 2 8.07 -12.67 -15.80
N ASP A 3 7.09 -12.74 -14.89
CA ASP A 3 6.77 -13.88 -14.00
C ASP A 3 7.45 -14.05 -12.63
N TYR A 4 7.41 -13.03 -11.75
CA TYR A 4 7.57 -13.29 -10.30
C TYR A 4 6.56 -12.58 -9.38
N ARG A 5 5.62 -11.81 -9.95
CA ARG A 5 4.63 -11.05 -9.18
C ARG A 5 3.23 -11.29 -9.72
N GLU A 6 2.31 -11.60 -8.83
CA GLU A 6 0.88 -11.68 -9.10
C GLU A 6 0.35 -10.28 -9.31
N THR A 7 -0.54 -10.13 -10.29
CA THR A 7 -1.24 -8.87 -10.56
C THR A 7 -2.72 -9.14 -10.58
N THR A 8 -3.51 -8.07 -10.62
CA THR A 8 -4.98 -8.17 -10.73
C THR A 8 -5.46 -8.49 -12.14
N ILE A 9 -4.57 -8.45 -13.13
CA ILE A 9 -4.87 -8.73 -14.54
C ILE A 9 -5.07 -10.23 -14.73
N GLY A 10 -6.20 -10.61 -15.34
CA GLY A 10 -6.48 -12.01 -15.70
C GLY A 10 -7.23 -12.82 -14.63
N LEU A 11 -7.64 -12.21 -13.52
CA LEU A 11 -8.44 -12.87 -12.47
C LEU A 11 -9.92 -13.09 -12.84
N GLY A 12 -10.37 -12.56 -13.99
CA GLY A 12 -11.74 -12.76 -14.48
C GLY A 12 -12.83 -12.02 -13.68
N VAL A 13 -12.43 -11.10 -12.81
CA VAL A 13 -13.32 -10.26 -11.99
C VAL A 13 -13.03 -8.78 -12.27
N ASP A 14 -14.06 -7.95 -12.24
CA ASP A 14 -13.90 -6.51 -12.41
C ASP A 14 -13.30 -5.86 -11.17
N TYR A 15 -12.20 -5.15 -11.36
CA TYR A 15 -11.51 -4.37 -10.33
C TYR A 15 -11.76 -2.89 -10.51
N SER A 16 -11.93 -2.16 -9.42
CA SER A 16 -12.00 -0.70 -9.47
C SER A 16 -11.38 -0.05 -8.23
N LEU A 17 -11.09 1.25 -8.35
CA LEU A 17 -10.55 2.09 -7.28
C LEU A 17 -11.68 2.89 -6.65
N PHE A 18 -11.83 2.81 -5.33
CA PHE A 18 -12.85 3.53 -4.59
C PHE A 18 -12.25 4.45 -3.54
N LEU A 19 -12.69 5.71 -3.51
CA LEU A 19 -12.51 6.60 -2.37
C LEU A 19 -13.39 6.16 -1.21
N ILE A 20 -12.78 6.03 -0.03
CA ILE A 20 -13.46 5.78 1.23
C ILE A 20 -13.76 7.13 1.88
N ARG A 21 -15.00 7.60 1.76
CA ARG A 21 -15.42 8.89 2.34
C ARG A 21 -15.68 8.82 3.84
N GLN A 22 -15.89 7.61 4.38
CA GLN A 22 -16.09 7.36 5.80
C GLN A 22 -14.99 6.43 6.34
N PRO A 23 -13.72 6.87 6.39
CA PRO A 23 -12.60 6.01 6.82
C PRO A 23 -12.79 5.46 8.24
N GLN A 24 -13.43 6.22 9.13
CA GLN A 24 -13.76 5.80 10.50
C GLN A 24 -14.75 4.62 10.58
N ALA A 25 -15.46 4.32 9.48
CA ALA A 25 -16.37 3.19 9.40
C ALA A 25 -15.65 1.89 9.00
N LEU A 26 -14.38 1.97 8.59
CA LEU A 26 -13.54 0.81 8.28
C LEU A 26 -13.11 0.14 9.60
N THR A 27 -13.56 -1.09 9.82
CA THR A 27 -13.30 -1.83 11.05
C THR A 27 -12.58 -3.15 10.75
N GLU A 28 -12.06 -3.79 11.81
CA GLU A 28 -11.37 -5.08 11.67
C GLU A 28 -12.32 -6.13 11.11
N GLN A 29 -13.57 -6.09 11.52
CA GLN A 29 -14.61 -6.99 11.03
C GLN A 29 -14.80 -6.87 9.51
N ILE A 30 -14.77 -5.65 8.95
CA ILE A 30 -14.89 -5.46 7.50
C ILE A 30 -13.68 -6.08 6.78
N ILE A 31 -12.47 -5.85 7.29
CA ILE A 31 -11.25 -6.41 6.71
C ILE A 31 -11.24 -7.94 6.82
N GLN A 32 -11.71 -8.50 7.93
CA GLN A 32 -11.86 -9.95 8.11
C GLN A 32 -12.92 -10.54 7.19
N SER A 33 -14.05 -9.86 6.98
CA SER A 33 -15.05 -10.30 5.99
C SER A 33 -14.47 -10.29 4.59
N LEU A 34 -13.73 -9.23 4.22
CA LEU A 34 -13.04 -9.19 2.93
C LEU A 34 -12.02 -10.32 2.79
N HIS A 35 -11.21 -10.59 3.84
CA HIS A 35 -10.25 -11.69 3.89
C HIS A 35 -10.86 -13.02 3.47
N GLN A 36 -12.01 -13.37 4.05
CA GLN A 36 -12.68 -14.64 3.80
C GLN A 36 -13.12 -14.78 2.35
N GLU A 37 -13.62 -13.71 1.74
CA GLU A 37 -14.07 -13.75 0.35
C GLU A 37 -12.88 -13.77 -0.63
N ILE A 38 -11.87 -12.92 -0.42
CA ILE A 38 -10.68 -12.94 -1.27
C ILE A 38 -9.89 -14.26 -1.14
N LEU A 39 -10.00 -14.98 -0.01
CA LEU A 39 -9.34 -16.28 0.20
C LEU A 39 -9.97 -17.38 -0.65
N LYS A 40 -11.30 -17.37 -0.79
CA LYS A 40 -12.01 -18.34 -1.63
C LYS A 40 -11.65 -18.18 -3.10
N GLU A 41 -11.47 -16.95 -3.55
CA GLU A 41 -11.30 -16.61 -4.95
C GLU A 41 -9.83 -16.36 -5.34
N GLY A 42 -8.89 -16.38 -4.39
CA GLY A 42 -7.46 -16.13 -4.64
C GLY A 42 -7.15 -14.70 -5.07
N LEU A 43 -7.95 -13.74 -4.61
CA LEU A 43 -7.91 -12.36 -5.09
C LEU A 43 -6.93 -11.47 -4.30
N ILE A 44 -6.51 -10.40 -4.95
CA ILE A 44 -5.67 -9.34 -4.37
C ILE A 44 -6.55 -8.15 -4.01
N LEU A 45 -6.21 -7.45 -2.94
CA LEU A 45 -6.80 -6.18 -2.55
C LEU A 45 -5.70 -5.19 -2.18
N SER A 46 -5.91 -3.90 -2.42
CA SER A 46 -4.93 -2.86 -2.10
C SER A 46 -5.60 -1.70 -1.39
N TRP A 47 -5.02 -1.28 -0.27
CA TRP A 47 -5.41 -0.06 0.44
C TRP A 47 -4.36 1.00 0.20
N GLU A 48 -4.78 2.24 -0.07
CA GLU A 48 -3.82 3.32 -0.32
C GLU A 48 -4.18 4.57 0.49
N ARG A 49 -3.20 5.10 1.22
CA ARG A 49 -3.28 6.41 1.85
C ARG A 49 -2.53 7.40 0.97
N LEU A 50 -3.28 8.32 0.36
CA LEU A 50 -2.76 9.31 -0.57
C LEU A 50 -2.70 10.66 0.13
N PHE A 51 -1.57 11.36 0.03
CA PHE A 51 -1.37 12.70 0.56
C PHE A 51 -0.98 13.65 -0.56
N LYS A 52 -1.53 14.87 -0.54
CA LYS A 52 -1.15 15.98 -1.42
C LYS A 52 -1.21 17.28 -0.63
N GLY A 53 -0.05 17.89 -0.39
CA GLY A 53 0.07 18.94 0.62
C GLY A 53 -0.51 18.50 1.96
N SER A 54 -1.38 19.32 2.55
CA SER A 54 -2.03 19.01 3.84
C SER A 54 -3.25 18.09 3.73
N LYS A 55 -3.63 17.67 2.52
CA LYS A 55 -4.82 16.83 2.30
C LYS A 55 -4.42 15.36 2.29
N SER A 56 -5.31 14.51 2.77
CA SER A 56 -5.17 13.06 2.64
C SER A 56 -6.48 12.39 2.24
N ALA A 57 -6.37 11.24 1.58
CA ALA A 57 -7.48 10.40 1.18
C ALA A 57 -7.13 8.93 1.44
N LEU A 58 -8.14 8.14 1.81
CA LEU A 58 -8.04 6.69 1.89
C LEU A 58 -8.80 6.09 0.71
N VAL A 59 -8.14 5.24 -0.06
CA VAL A 59 -8.73 4.53 -1.19
C VAL A 59 -8.54 3.03 -1.03
N VAL A 60 -9.42 2.27 -1.66
CA VAL A 60 -9.30 0.81 -1.78
C VAL A 60 -9.44 0.41 -3.25
N PHE A 61 -8.51 -0.40 -3.73
CA PHE A 61 -8.56 -1.03 -5.03
C PHE A 61 -8.85 -2.51 -4.85
N GLY A 62 -9.92 -3.00 -5.46
CA GLY A 62 -10.34 -4.39 -5.30
C GLY A 62 -11.52 -4.77 -6.19
N PRO A 63 -11.96 -6.04 -6.07
CA PRO A 63 -13.09 -6.56 -6.84
C PRO A 63 -14.38 -5.81 -6.51
N VAL A 64 -15.07 -5.32 -7.54
CA VAL A 64 -16.27 -4.48 -7.40
C VAL A 64 -17.37 -5.23 -6.63
N ASN A 65 -17.59 -6.50 -6.96
CA ASN A 65 -18.57 -7.36 -6.31
C ASN A 65 -18.31 -7.54 -4.80
N LEU A 66 -17.05 -7.55 -4.37
CA LEU A 66 -16.68 -7.70 -2.95
C LEU A 66 -16.75 -6.38 -2.17
N LEU A 67 -16.51 -5.25 -2.83
CA LEU A 67 -16.54 -3.93 -2.19
C LEU A 67 -17.94 -3.33 -2.14
N GLN A 68 -18.79 -3.61 -3.13
CA GLN A 68 -20.14 -3.07 -3.24
C GLN A 68 -21.03 -3.28 -1.99
N PRO A 69 -21.01 -4.44 -1.31
CA PRO A 69 -21.77 -4.63 -0.06
C PRO A 69 -21.43 -3.63 1.05
N PHE A 70 -20.21 -3.07 1.03
CA PHE A 70 -19.75 -2.08 1.99
C PHE A 70 -19.93 -0.63 1.51
N SER A 71 -20.47 -0.41 0.30
CA SER A 71 -20.53 0.90 -0.35
C SER A 71 -21.19 1.97 0.50
N THR A 72 -22.39 1.71 1.03
CA THR A 72 -23.12 2.67 1.87
C THR A 72 -22.38 2.96 3.17
N ARG A 73 -21.83 1.92 3.83
CA ARG A 73 -21.18 2.03 5.14
C ARG A 73 -19.83 2.75 5.07
N LEU A 74 -19.06 2.52 4.01
CA LEU A 74 -17.75 3.15 3.80
C LEU A 74 -17.86 4.45 3.00
N GLY A 75 -19.05 4.74 2.44
CA GLY A 75 -19.28 5.86 1.54
C GLY A 75 -18.44 5.76 0.27
N LEU A 76 -18.34 4.55 -0.33
CA LEU A 76 -17.48 4.31 -1.48
C LEU A 76 -17.89 5.19 -2.68
N LEU A 77 -16.90 5.81 -3.30
CA LEU A 77 -17.04 6.56 -4.55
C LEU A 77 -16.00 6.04 -5.53
N GLU A 78 -16.45 5.49 -6.65
CA GLU A 78 -15.56 5.01 -7.71
C GLU A 78 -14.76 6.16 -8.32
N LEU A 79 -13.47 5.92 -8.54
CA LEU A 79 -12.51 6.87 -9.10
C LEU A 79 -11.81 6.27 -10.32
N GLU A 80 -11.44 7.14 -11.26
CA GLU A 80 -10.41 6.78 -12.23
C GLU A 80 -9.04 6.68 -11.53
N ASP A 81 -8.26 5.66 -11.89
CA ASP A 81 -6.89 5.50 -11.40
C ASP A 81 -5.92 6.36 -12.22
N TYR A 82 -5.70 7.60 -11.79
CA TYR A 82 -4.77 8.53 -12.42
C TYR A 82 -3.30 8.10 -12.32
N SER A 83 -2.96 7.16 -11.44
CA SER A 83 -1.58 6.64 -11.38
C SER A 83 -1.18 5.97 -12.70
N GLN A 84 -2.14 5.43 -13.46
CA GLN A 84 -1.92 4.84 -14.78
C GLN A 84 -1.44 5.86 -15.84
N LYS A 85 -1.61 7.16 -15.59
CA LYS A 85 -1.17 8.23 -16.50
C LYS A 85 0.30 8.63 -16.27
N LEU A 86 0.96 8.09 -15.24
CA LEU A 86 2.39 8.28 -15.01
C LEU A 86 3.18 7.43 -16.00
N THR A 87 3.91 8.09 -16.89
CA THR A 87 4.81 7.46 -17.85
C THR A 87 6.25 7.57 -17.33
N PRO A 88 7.22 6.82 -17.88
CA PRO A 88 8.62 6.95 -17.51
C PRO A 88 9.17 8.38 -17.59
N GLN A 89 8.60 9.23 -18.45
CA GLN A 89 8.98 10.64 -18.62
C GLN A 89 8.47 11.52 -17.46
N HIS A 90 7.39 11.11 -16.79
CA HIS A 90 6.83 11.78 -15.61
C HIS A 90 7.54 11.39 -14.31
N LEU A 91 8.53 10.49 -14.35
CA LEU A 91 9.19 9.97 -13.15
C LEU A 91 10.32 10.87 -12.63
N THR A 92 10.61 11.99 -13.28
CA THR A 92 11.55 12.98 -12.74
C THR A 92 10.97 13.54 -11.43
N GLY A 93 11.67 13.32 -10.32
CA GLY A 93 11.18 13.73 -8.99
C GLY A 93 10.26 12.70 -8.32
N VAL A 94 10.06 11.53 -8.93
CA VAL A 94 9.38 10.40 -8.30
C VAL A 94 10.40 9.47 -7.67
N THR A 95 10.15 9.08 -6.44
CA THR A 95 10.91 8.06 -5.73
C THR A 95 9.94 7.03 -5.16
N CYS A 96 10.32 5.75 -5.22
CA CYS A 96 9.46 4.65 -4.81
C CYS A 96 10.28 3.60 -4.07
N TRP A 97 9.71 3.04 -3.02
CA TRP A 97 10.34 2.00 -2.20
C TRP A 97 9.32 0.97 -1.75
N GLU A 98 9.85 -0.22 -1.44
CA GLU A 98 9.12 -1.27 -0.73
C GLU A 98 9.54 -1.29 0.74
N VAL A 99 8.57 -1.54 1.61
CA VAL A 99 8.74 -1.57 3.07
C VAL A 99 8.45 -2.99 3.56
N GLY A 100 9.33 -3.51 4.42
CA GLY A 100 9.18 -4.81 5.07
C GLY A 100 9.43 -4.72 6.56
N THR A 101 9.65 -5.86 7.21
CA THR A 101 9.91 -5.95 8.66
C THR A 101 11.39 -6.18 8.95
N LYS A 102 11.87 -5.68 10.10
CA LYS A 102 13.26 -5.88 10.58
C LYS A 102 13.52 -7.29 11.14
N HIS A 103 12.46 -7.97 11.56
CA HIS A 103 12.54 -9.21 12.34
C HIS A 103 12.02 -10.39 11.51
N SER A 104 10.88 -10.96 11.92
CA SER A 104 10.17 -12.00 11.18
C SER A 104 8.93 -11.42 10.48
N PRO A 105 8.38 -12.12 9.47
CA PRO A 105 7.19 -11.67 8.75
C PRO A 105 5.97 -11.50 9.66
N SER A 106 5.87 -12.31 10.71
CA SER A 106 4.74 -12.35 11.65
C SER A 106 5.05 -11.64 12.97
N ALA A 107 6.16 -10.89 13.06
CA ALA A 107 6.45 -10.11 14.25
C ALA A 107 5.40 -9.00 14.36
N PRO A 108 4.76 -8.83 15.54
CA PRO A 108 3.74 -7.80 15.71
C PRO A 108 4.36 -6.42 15.47
N LEU A 109 3.64 -5.58 14.73
CA LEU A 109 4.07 -4.21 14.42
C LEU A 109 3.40 -3.20 15.37
N SER A 110 4.19 -2.25 15.88
CA SER A 110 3.68 -1.16 16.74
C SER A 110 3.27 0.04 15.88
N LEU A 111 2.10 -0.02 15.26
CA LEU A 111 1.72 0.87 14.14
C LEU A 111 0.89 2.11 14.54
N ASN A 112 0.71 2.36 15.84
CA ASN A 112 -0.09 3.48 16.32
C ASN A 112 0.46 4.82 15.80
N ASN A 113 -0.37 5.58 15.08
CA ASN A 113 -0.05 6.91 14.57
C ASN A 113 1.12 6.96 13.56
N LEU A 114 1.26 5.95 12.69
CA LEU A 114 2.35 5.86 11.70
C LEU A 114 2.64 7.19 10.99
N PHE A 115 1.61 7.90 10.51
CA PHE A 115 1.81 9.14 9.75
C PHE A 115 1.92 10.42 10.60
N LYS A 116 1.88 10.33 11.94
CA LYS A 116 1.89 11.52 12.81
C LYS A 116 3.20 12.29 12.76
N GLU A 117 4.32 11.57 12.57
CA GLU A 117 5.65 12.16 12.43
C GLU A 117 6.06 12.36 10.96
N PHE A 118 5.14 12.10 10.02
CA PHE A 118 5.41 12.35 8.61
C PHE A 118 5.50 13.86 8.36
N PRO A 119 6.56 14.34 7.66
CA PRO A 119 6.73 15.75 7.40
C PRO A 119 5.53 16.36 6.68
N GLN A 120 5.21 17.61 7.01
CA GLN A 120 4.18 18.33 6.28
C GLN A 120 4.63 18.53 4.82
N LEU A 121 3.78 18.07 3.90
CA LEU A 121 4.00 18.22 2.47
C LEU A 121 3.62 19.62 2.00
N GLN A 122 4.38 20.13 1.03
CA GLN A 122 3.99 21.31 0.24
C GLN A 122 2.85 20.99 -0.72
N VAL A 123 2.19 22.02 -1.25
CA VAL A 123 0.99 21.87 -2.10
C VAL A 123 1.21 20.99 -3.33
N GLU A 124 2.42 21.05 -3.89
CA GLU A 124 2.82 20.28 -5.08
C GLU A 124 3.49 18.94 -4.75
N GLU A 125 3.70 18.64 -3.47
CA GLU A 125 4.29 17.39 -3.03
C GLU A 125 3.21 16.35 -2.76
N GLU A 126 3.51 15.12 -3.14
CA GLU A 126 2.61 13.98 -2.94
C GLU A 126 3.33 12.82 -2.26
N PHE A 127 2.58 12.09 -1.45
CA PHE A 127 3.04 10.86 -0.82
C PHE A 127 1.94 9.81 -0.90
N TRP A 128 2.27 8.64 -1.43
CA TRP A 128 1.34 7.54 -1.61
C TRP A 128 1.84 6.32 -0.86
N TRP A 129 1.04 5.85 0.09
CA TRP A 129 1.31 4.66 0.89
C TRP A 129 0.36 3.55 0.47
N GLN A 130 0.87 2.49 -0.13
CA GLN A 130 0.08 1.37 -0.63
C GLN A 130 0.35 0.12 0.21
N VAL A 131 -0.72 -0.58 0.59
CA VAL A 131 -0.68 -1.87 1.26
C VAL A 131 -1.45 -2.86 0.39
N VAL A 132 -0.72 -3.62 -0.43
CA VAL A 132 -1.30 -4.68 -1.25
C VAL A 132 -1.31 -5.96 -0.43
N VAL A 133 -2.44 -6.66 -0.43
CA VAL A 133 -2.66 -7.86 0.35
C VAL A 133 -3.26 -8.99 -0.47
N GLN A 134 -2.85 -10.20 -0.12
CA GLN A 134 -3.47 -11.45 -0.52
C GLN A 134 -3.66 -12.31 0.74
N PRO A 135 -4.76 -13.04 0.87
CA PRO A 135 -5.05 -13.81 2.08
C PRO A 135 -4.14 -15.03 2.20
N LYS A 136 -3.71 -15.34 3.43
CA LYS A 136 -2.93 -16.53 3.77
C LYS A 136 -3.33 -17.07 5.15
N LEU A 137 -4.09 -18.16 5.18
CA LEU A 137 -4.64 -18.77 6.40
C LEU A 137 -5.37 -17.72 7.28
N SER A 138 -4.81 -17.33 8.42
CA SER A 138 -5.39 -16.33 9.34
C SER A 138 -4.82 -14.91 9.18
N HIS A 139 -3.91 -14.71 8.23
CA HIS A 139 -3.19 -13.46 7.99
C HIS A 139 -3.34 -13.03 6.53
N PHE A 140 -2.76 -11.88 6.21
CA PHE A 140 -2.57 -11.40 4.85
C PHE A 140 -1.08 -11.43 4.52
N GLN A 141 -0.70 -12.13 3.45
CA GLN A 141 0.55 -11.83 2.78
C GLN A 141 0.46 -10.43 2.20
N SER A 142 1.48 -9.60 2.44
CA SER A 142 1.41 -8.19 2.07
C SER A 142 2.69 -7.67 1.47
N VAL A 143 2.56 -6.62 0.66
CA VAL A 143 3.66 -5.74 0.28
C VAL A 143 3.24 -4.30 0.52
N ILE A 144 4.12 -3.57 1.19
CA ILE A 144 3.93 -2.16 1.48
C ILE A 144 4.83 -1.37 0.53
N ARG A 145 4.27 -0.33 -0.10
CA ARG A 145 5.02 0.58 -0.97
C ARG A 145 4.80 2.02 -0.56
N ALA A 146 5.87 2.79 -0.66
CA ALA A 146 5.88 4.22 -0.44
C ALA A 146 6.33 4.91 -1.73
N VAL A 147 5.53 5.83 -2.24
CA VAL A 147 5.87 6.68 -3.38
C VAL A 147 5.91 8.13 -2.90
N VAL A 148 6.97 8.85 -3.22
CA VAL A 148 7.06 10.30 -3.01
C VAL A 148 7.19 10.96 -4.37
N VAL A 149 6.42 12.02 -4.57
CA VAL A 149 6.52 12.89 -5.75
C VAL A 149 6.87 14.30 -5.26
N ALA A 150 8.06 14.77 -5.62
CA ALA A 150 8.52 16.10 -5.30
C ALA A 150 9.38 16.67 -6.42
N ALA A 151 9.14 17.92 -6.79
CA ALA A 151 9.93 18.60 -7.82
C ALA A 151 11.41 18.80 -7.41
N ASN A 152 11.70 18.86 -6.11
CA ASN A 152 13.04 19.07 -5.57
C ASN A 152 13.66 17.75 -5.07
N GLN A 153 14.78 17.35 -5.66
CA GLN A 153 15.48 16.11 -5.31
C GLN A 153 15.95 16.06 -3.84
N LYS A 154 16.38 17.19 -3.27
CA LYS A 154 16.77 17.27 -1.86
C LYS A 154 15.58 16.98 -0.95
N LYS A 155 14.42 17.52 -1.30
CA LYS A 155 13.18 17.32 -0.55
C LYS A 155 12.67 15.88 -0.65
N ALA A 156 12.80 15.25 -1.82
CA ALA A 156 12.50 13.84 -2.00
C ALA A 156 13.39 12.95 -1.09
N GLN A 157 14.67 13.30 -0.94
CA GLN A 157 15.60 12.61 -0.03
C GLN A 157 15.21 12.82 1.44
N GLU A 158 14.86 14.04 1.86
CA GLU A 158 14.39 14.33 3.22
C GLU A 158 13.14 13.51 3.58
N LEU A 159 12.17 13.42 2.66
CA LEU A 159 10.95 12.62 2.85
C LEU A 159 11.27 11.12 2.95
N GLN A 160 12.21 10.63 2.15
CA GLN A 160 12.70 9.25 2.23
C GLN A 160 13.35 8.93 3.59
N GLU A 161 14.19 9.83 4.10
CA GLU A 161 14.82 9.68 5.40
C GLU A 161 13.79 9.66 6.52
N SER A 162 12.76 10.50 6.44
CA SER A 162 11.65 10.49 7.39
C SER A 162 10.88 9.17 7.38
N LEU A 163 10.62 8.58 6.21
CA LEU A 163 9.97 7.26 6.12
C LEU A 163 10.78 6.15 6.82
N SER A 164 12.10 6.21 6.68
CA SER A 164 12.99 5.24 7.34
C SER A 164 12.93 5.33 8.87
N LYS A 165 12.59 6.50 9.42
CA LYS A 165 12.44 6.74 10.86
C LYS A 165 11.05 6.32 11.36
N ILE A 166 9.99 6.72 10.65
CA ILE A 166 8.59 6.46 10.98
C ILE A 166 8.30 4.97 11.16
N GLY A 167 8.82 4.15 10.24
CA GLY A 167 8.66 2.71 10.32
C GLY A 167 9.58 2.04 11.35
N GLY A 168 10.68 2.70 11.72
CA GLY A 168 11.78 2.09 12.45
C GLY A 168 11.41 1.60 13.84
N GLU A 169 10.63 2.38 14.59
CA GLU A 169 10.12 2.00 15.93
C GLU A 169 8.96 1.01 15.85
N ALA A 170 8.18 1.09 14.77
CA ALA A 170 7.08 0.17 14.48
C ALA A 170 7.54 -1.23 14.02
N GLY A 171 8.86 -1.44 13.85
CA GLY A 171 9.44 -2.70 13.36
C GLY A 171 9.53 -2.81 11.83
N LEU A 172 9.19 -1.74 11.10
CA LEU A 172 9.31 -1.63 9.66
C LEU A 172 10.72 -1.16 9.24
N ALA A 173 11.11 -1.51 8.02
CA ALA A 173 12.34 -1.07 7.38
C ALA A 173 12.17 -0.96 5.87
N LEU A 174 12.89 -0.02 5.26
CA LEU A 174 13.02 0.02 3.80
C LEU A 174 13.76 -1.24 3.33
N LEU A 175 13.17 -1.94 2.36
CA LEU A 175 13.80 -3.09 1.75
C LEU A 175 14.88 -2.64 0.75
N PRO A 176 15.91 -3.47 0.51
CA PRO A 176 16.83 -3.25 -0.61
C PRO A 176 16.03 -3.08 -1.90
N GLN A 177 16.47 -2.15 -2.76
CA GLN A 177 15.81 -1.83 -4.02
C GLN A 177 16.56 -2.48 -5.19
N PRO A 178 16.24 -3.74 -5.56
CA PRO A 178 16.85 -4.39 -6.72
C PRO A 178 16.26 -3.91 -8.05
N TYR A 179 15.15 -3.16 -8.01
CA TYR A 179 14.43 -2.69 -9.19
C TYR A 179 14.62 -1.18 -9.39
N ALA A 180 14.54 -0.74 -10.64
CA ALA A 180 14.53 0.69 -10.96
C ALA A 180 13.21 1.34 -10.51
N VAL A 181 13.21 2.66 -10.26
CA VAL A 181 12.01 3.42 -9.86
C VAL A 181 10.85 3.20 -10.84
N SER A 182 11.13 3.18 -12.14
CA SER A 182 10.10 2.93 -13.17
C SER A 182 9.42 1.57 -13.02
N GLN A 183 10.15 0.53 -12.63
CA GLN A 183 9.58 -0.78 -12.36
C GLN A 183 8.79 -0.81 -11.06
N LEU A 184 9.28 -0.14 -10.02
CA LEU A 184 8.56 -0.05 -8.74
C LEU A 184 7.24 0.71 -8.88
N VAL A 185 7.23 1.80 -9.66
CA VAL A 185 6.00 2.53 -10.00
C VAL A 185 5.06 1.66 -10.84
N LYS A 186 5.59 0.87 -11.78
CA LYS A 186 4.77 -0.12 -12.50
C LYS A 186 4.13 -1.13 -11.54
N PHE A 187 4.87 -1.63 -10.54
CA PHE A 187 4.31 -2.52 -9.52
C PHE A 187 3.26 -1.85 -8.64
N TYR A 188 3.42 -0.55 -8.34
CA TYR A 188 2.38 0.24 -7.67
C TYR A 188 1.12 0.31 -8.53
N GLN A 189 1.26 0.65 -9.82
CA GLN A 189 0.16 0.75 -10.79
C GLN A 189 -0.56 -0.59 -10.98
N ASP A 190 0.16 -1.70 -11.01
CA ASP A 190 -0.42 -3.02 -11.22
C ASP A 190 -0.95 -3.65 -9.92
N ARG A 191 -0.71 -2.99 -8.78
CA ARG A 191 -0.96 -3.51 -7.42
C ARG A 191 -0.33 -4.89 -7.28
N ALA A 192 0.89 -5.03 -7.79
CA ALA A 192 1.55 -6.32 -7.93
C ALA A 192 1.98 -6.86 -6.56
N LEU A 193 1.84 -8.16 -6.34
CA LEU A 193 2.24 -8.84 -5.12
C LEU A 193 3.28 -9.91 -5.44
N PRO A 194 4.45 -9.95 -4.76
CA PRO A 194 5.47 -10.96 -5.07
C PRO A 194 4.99 -12.39 -4.74
N HIS A 195 5.19 -13.34 -5.67
CA HIS A 195 4.76 -14.75 -5.55
C HIS A 195 5.31 -15.44 -4.29
N ASN A 196 6.56 -15.12 -3.92
CA ASN A 196 7.20 -15.67 -2.73
C ASN A 196 7.59 -14.53 -1.79
N LEU A 197 7.38 -14.75 -0.49
CA LEU A 197 7.97 -13.99 0.62
C LEU A 197 9.49 -14.25 0.64
N THR A 198 10.20 -13.85 -0.41
CA THR A 198 11.63 -14.06 -0.52
C THR A 198 12.30 -13.19 0.52
N VAL A 199 13.02 -13.80 1.46
CA VAL A 199 13.93 -13.08 2.34
C VAL A 199 14.91 -12.34 1.44
N ILE A 200 14.85 -11.01 1.39
CA ILE A 200 15.79 -10.22 0.62
C ILE A 200 17.08 -10.14 1.45
N ALA A 201 17.94 -11.15 1.29
CA ALA A 201 19.33 -11.21 1.75
C ALA A 201 19.62 -10.43 3.06
N GLY A 202 18.92 -10.80 4.15
CA GLY A 202 19.21 -10.30 5.50
C GLY A 202 18.87 -8.83 5.79
N LYS A 203 18.04 -8.16 4.96
CA LYS A 203 17.70 -6.73 5.16
C LYS A 203 16.20 -6.43 5.33
N GLY A 204 15.35 -7.43 5.18
CA GLY A 204 13.94 -7.36 5.57
C GLY A 204 13.08 -8.38 4.84
N ILE A 205 11.87 -8.60 5.35
CA ILE A 205 10.91 -9.57 4.79
C ILE A 205 9.55 -8.89 4.65
N PHE A 206 8.82 -9.21 3.59
CA PHE A 206 7.43 -8.77 3.42
C PHE A 206 6.56 -9.24 4.60
N PRO A 207 5.73 -8.37 5.21
CA PRO A 207 4.99 -8.71 6.41
C PRO A 207 3.81 -9.66 6.14
N LEU A 208 3.51 -10.47 7.15
CA LEU A 208 2.21 -11.11 7.32
C LEU A 208 1.39 -10.24 8.26
N LEU A 209 0.37 -9.58 7.75
CA LEU A 209 -0.43 -8.62 8.51
C LEU A 209 -1.72 -9.26 9.00
N THR A 210 -2.14 -8.87 10.19
CA THR A 210 -3.50 -9.06 10.70
C THR A 210 -4.44 -7.98 10.20
N ALA A 211 -5.75 -8.18 10.37
CA ALA A 211 -6.75 -7.15 10.04
C ALA A 211 -6.55 -5.86 10.86
N SER A 212 -6.16 -5.97 12.13
CA SER A 212 -5.84 -4.82 12.99
C SER A 212 -4.65 -4.03 12.44
N GLU A 213 -3.56 -4.71 12.08
CA GLU A 213 -2.36 -4.04 11.57
C GLU A 213 -2.61 -3.34 10.23
N ILE A 214 -3.49 -3.89 9.38
CA ILE A 214 -3.91 -3.21 8.14
C ILE A 214 -4.63 -1.89 8.48
N LEU A 215 -5.55 -1.86 9.45
CA LEU A 215 -6.23 -0.61 9.85
C LEU A 215 -5.25 0.46 10.31
N ASP A 216 -4.27 0.05 11.12
CA ASP A 216 -3.27 0.95 11.66
C ASP A 216 -2.36 1.49 10.54
N LEU A 217 -1.93 0.63 9.62
CA LEU A 217 -1.10 0.99 8.46
C LEU A 217 -1.78 1.98 7.51
N VAL A 218 -3.10 1.92 7.37
CA VAL A 218 -3.85 2.80 6.46
C VAL A 218 -4.38 4.06 7.16
N GLY A 219 -4.14 4.19 8.47
CA GLY A 219 -4.56 5.34 9.27
C GLY A 219 -6.08 5.49 9.33
N ALA A 220 -6.79 4.38 9.49
CA ALA A 220 -8.25 4.36 9.65
C ALA A 220 -8.71 4.42 11.12
N ARG A 221 -7.76 4.43 12.07
CA ARG A 221 -7.98 4.64 13.51
C ARG A 221 -7.53 6.02 13.97
#